data_AF-A0A8J6M7H5-F1
#
_entry.id   AF-A0A8J6M7H5-F1
#
_cell.length_a   1.000
_cell.length_b   1.000
_cell.length_c   1.000
_cell.angle_alpha   90.00
_cell.angle_beta   90.00
_cell.angle_gamma   90.00
#
_symmetry.space_group_name_H-M   'P 1'
#
loop_
_entity.id
_entity.type
_entity.pdbx_description
1 polymer ?
#
loop_
_entity_poly.entity_id
_entity_poly.type
_entity_poly.pdbx_seq_one_letter_code
_entity_poly.pdbx_strand_id
1 'polypeptide(L)'
;YQIPKRRFSGFYQTDLDLVLRELGRRSVVVTGVVTNICVRSTCHDAFFLGYQVIVPRDCVRATGPREQESTLWDIETHFGTVTESDQIIAKL
;
A
#
# COMPACT_ATOMS: atom_id res chain seq x y z
N TYR A 1 15.97 4.42 2.23
CA TYR A 1 16.17 3.50 1.08
C TYR A 1 15.47 4.07 -0.13
N GLN A 2 16.01 3.87 -1.34
CA GLN A 2 15.32 4.16 -2.60
C GLN A 2 15.22 2.85 -3.38
N ILE A 3 14.01 2.42 -3.70
CA ILE A 3 13.76 1.15 -4.39
C ILE A 3 13.13 1.45 -5.76
N PRO A 4 13.92 1.44 -6.85
CA PRO A 4 13.37 1.66 -8.19
C PRO A 4 12.56 0.44 -8.63
N LYS A 5 11.38 0.69 -9.20
CA LYS A 5 10.50 -0.36 -9.75
C LYS A 5 10.30 -0.19 -11.25
N ARG A 6 10.13 -1.31 -11.97
CA ARG A 6 9.84 -1.35 -13.42
C ARG A 6 8.40 -1.79 -13.74
N ARG A 7 7.62 -2.12 -12.71
CA ARG A 7 6.22 -2.56 -12.79
C ARG A 7 5.36 -1.80 -11.77
N PHE A 8 4.07 -2.11 -11.71
CA PHE A 8 3.13 -1.38 -10.86
C PHE A 8 3.41 -1.60 -9.38
N SER A 9 3.52 -2.86 -8.94
CA SER A 9 3.84 -3.21 -7.56
C SER A 9 5.25 -2.75 -7.17
N GLY A 10 5.37 -2.18 -5.97
CA GLY A 10 6.64 -1.88 -5.33
C GLY A 10 7.42 -3.12 -4.90
N PHE A 11 6.81 -4.29 -4.84
CA PHE A 11 7.48 -5.55 -4.46
C PHE A 11 7.95 -6.36 -5.67
N TYR A 12 7.21 -6.32 -6.77
CA TYR A 12 7.48 -7.18 -7.92
C TYR A 12 8.87 -6.94 -8.52
N GLN A 13 9.76 -7.93 -8.35
CA GLN A 13 11.15 -7.90 -8.82
C GLN A 13 11.93 -6.68 -8.31
N THR A 14 11.80 -6.35 -7.03
CA THR A 14 12.60 -5.34 -6.35
C THR A 14 13.10 -5.85 -5.00
N ASP A 15 14.02 -5.12 -4.38
CA ASP A 15 14.56 -5.45 -3.05
C ASP A 15 13.67 -4.99 -1.89
N LEU A 16 12.44 -4.52 -2.13
CA LEU A 16 11.58 -3.96 -1.08
C LEU A 16 11.27 -4.98 0.03
N ASP A 17 10.93 -6.22 -0.32
CA ASP A 17 10.66 -7.28 0.68
C ASP A 17 11.89 -7.58 1.53
N LEU A 18 13.06 -7.71 0.88
CA LEU A 18 14.32 -7.98 1.57
C LEU A 18 14.63 -6.86 2.58
N VAL A 19 14.56 -5.60 2.15
CA VAL A 19 14.83 -4.44 3.00
C VAL A 19 13.87 -4.38 4.19
N LEU A 20 12.57 -4.61 3.98
CA LEU A 20 11.59 -4.56 5.06
C LEU A 20 11.81 -5.69 6.08
N ARG A 21 12.17 -6.90 5.63
CA ARG A 21 12.49 -8.03 6.50
C ARG A 21 13.76 -7.80 7.31
N GLU A 22 14.83 -7.28 6.70
CA GLU A 22 16.08 -6.94 7.40
C GLU A 22 15.84 -5.86 8.47
N LEU A 23 14.91 -4.93 8.22
CA LEU A 23 14.50 -3.92 9.19
C LEU A 23 13.50 -4.44 10.24
N GLY A 24 13.11 -5.71 10.20
CA GLY A 24 12.17 -6.34 11.12
C GLY A 24 10.74 -5.80 11.04
N ARG A 25 10.32 -5.27 9.88
CA ARG A 25 8.99 -4.66 9.71
C ARG A 25 7.94 -5.72 9.37
N ARG A 26 6.78 -5.60 10.01
CA ARG A 26 5.62 -6.49 9.81
C ARG A 26 4.40 -5.78 9.22
N SER A 27 4.43 -4.45 9.22
CA SER A 27 3.37 -3.59 8.69
C SER A 27 3.94 -2.62 7.67
N VAL A 28 3.11 -2.24 6.70
CA VAL A 28 3.44 -1.25 5.67
C VAL A 28 2.29 -0.26 5.55
N VAL A 29 2.65 1.03 5.52
CA VAL A 29 1.73 2.11 5.16
C VAL A 29 1.97 2.43 3.69
N VAL A 30 0.96 2.26 2.84
CA VAL A 30 1.07 2.44 1.39
C VAL A 30 0.38 3.73 0.98
N THR A 31 1.14 4.67 0.40
CA THR A 31 0.65 5.98 -0.05
C THR A 31 1.05 6.24 -1.50
N GLY A 32 0.54 7.34 -2.08
CA GLY A 32 0.93 7.82 -3.41
C GLY A 32 -0.11 7.57 -4.50
N VAL A 33 0.35 7.48 -5.75
CA VAL A 33 -0.52 7.38 -6.93
C VAL A 33 -0.03 6.29 -7.90
N VAL A 34 -0.90 5.61 -8.63
CA VAL A 34 -2.36 5.78 -8.69
C VAL A 34 -3.07 4.71 -7.85
N THR A 35 -4.11 5.06 -7.07
CA THR A 35 -4.80 4.18 -6.11
C THR A 35 -5.16 2.82 -6.73
N ASN A 36 -5.87 2.83 -7.85
CA ASN A 36 -6.38 1.63 -8.55
C ASN A 36 -5.33 0.88 -9.38
N ILE A 37 -4.07 1.33 -9.39
CA ILE A 37 -2.99 0.72 -10.18
C ILE A 37 -1.80 0.39 -9.26
N CYS A 38 -0.83 1.31 -9.13
CA CYS A 38 0.42 1.05 -8.40
C CYS A 38 0.19 0.80 -6.90
N VAL A 39 -0.71 1.56 -6.28
CA VAL A 39 -1.01 1.41 -4.85
C VAL A 39 -1.69 0.07 -4.63
N ARG A 40 -2.80 -0.23 -5.33
CA ARG A 40 -3.50 -1.52 -5.20
C ARG A 40 -2.60 -2.72 -5.47
N SER A 41 -1.78 -2.68 -6.54
CA SER A 41 -0.83 -3.76 -6.83
C SER A 41 0.19 -3.95 -5.71
N THR A 42 0.69 -2.86 -5.11
CA THR A 42 1.64 -2.93 -4.00
C THR A 42 0.96 -3.48 -2.73
N CYS A 43 -0.26 -3.03 -2.42
CA CYS A 43 -1.05 -3.55 -1.31
C CYS A 43 -1.31 -5.06 -1.44
N HIS A 44 -1.69 -5.51 -2.64
CA HIS A 44 -1.96 -6.91 -2.92
C HIS A 44 -0.73 -7.79 -2.69
N ASP A 45 0.43 -7.39 -3.24
CA ASP A 45 1.67 -8.15 -3.04
C ASP A 45 2.14 -8.10 -1.57
N ALA A 46 1.99 -6.95 -0.90
CA ALA A 46 2.30 -6.83 0.52
C ALA A 46 1.47 -7.82 1.35
N PHE A 47 0.16 -7.90 1.08
CA PHE A 47 -0.73 -8.86 1.72
C PHE A 47 -0.28 -10.31 1.46
N PHE A 48 0.07 -10.66 0.22
CA PHE A 48 0.56 -12.00 -0.13
C PHE A 48 1.89 -12.37 0.53
N LEU A 49 2.76 -11.38 0.76
CA LEU A 49 4.02 -11.55 1.46
C LEU A 49 3.87 -11.57 2.99
N GLY A 50 2.65 -11.38 3.51
CA GLY A 50 2.32 -11.47 4.93
C GLY A 50 2.48 -10.16 5.72
N TYR A 51 2.57 -9.01 5.04
CA TYR A 51 2.58 -7.70 5.71
C TYR A 51 1.17 -7.26 6.09
N GLN A 52 1.03 -6.60 7.23
CA GLN A 52 -0.17 -5.84 7.56
C GLN A 52 -0.21 -4.56 6.73
N VAL A 53 -1.21 -4.43 5.86
CA VAL A 53 -1.33 -3.30 4.95
C VAL A 53 -2.23 -2.23 5.54
N ILE A 54 -1.77 -0.98 5.52
CA ILE A 54 -2.53 0.20 5.95
C ILE A 54 -2.48 1.24 4.83
N VAL A 55 -3.63 1.79 4.44
CA VAL A 55 -3.74 2.79 3.39
C VAL A 55 -4.44 4.04 3.93
N PRO A 56 -3.74 5.18 4.06
CA PRO A 56 -4.36 6.45 4.38
C PRO A 56 -5.10 7.00 3.14
N ARG A 57 -6.43 7.06 3.20
CA ARG A 57 -7.29 7.42 2.06
C ARG A 57 -7.07 8.84 1.55
N ASP A 58 -6.64 9.73 2.43
CA ASP A 58 -6.28 11.12 2.18
C ASP A 58 -4.89 11.28 1.53
N CYS A 59 -4.10 10.20 1.48
CA CYS A 59 -2.76 10.18 0.90
C CYS A 59 -2.66 9.33 -0.38
N VAL A 60 -3.80 8.95 -0.99
CA VAL A 60 -3.85 8.20 -2.25
C VAL A 60 -4.88 8.79 -3.21
N ARG A 61 -4.59 8.76 -4.51
CA ARG A 61 -5.50 9.27 -5.54
C ARG A 61 -5.57 8.39 -6.78
N ALA A 62 -6.78 8.04 -7.18
CA ALA A 62 -7.11 7.30 -8.40
C ALA A 62 -7.24 8.23 -9.62
N THR A 63 -7.46 7.65 -10.79
CA THR A 63 -7.80 8.40 -12.03
C THR A 63 -9.17 9.05 -11.98
N GLY A 64 -10.07 8.56 -11.13
CA GLY A 64 -11.45 9.04 -11.01
C GLY A 64 -12.12 8.59 -9.71
N PRO A 65 -13.29 9.15 -9.38
CA PRO A 65 -13.99 8.87 -8.13
C PRO A 65 -14.47 7.42 -8.04
N ARG A 66 -14.97 6.87 -9.16
CA ARG A 66 -15.40 5.46 -9.23
C ARG A 66 -14.26 4.51 -8.90
N GLU A 67 -13.09 4.72 -9.50
CA GLU A 67 -11.91 3.89 -9.29
C GLU A 67 -11.36 4.04 -7.88
N GLN A 68 -11.41 5.25 -7.30
CA GLN A 68 -11.02 5.51 -5.92
C GLN A 68 -11.90 4.72 -4.96
N GLU A 69 -13.22 4.86 -5.06
CA GLU A 69 -14.18 4.22 -4.15
C GLU A 69 -14.11 2.70 -4.25
N SER A 70 -14.16 2.16 -5.47
CA SER A 70 -14.07 0.71 -5.67
C SER A 70 -12.76 0.13 -5.14
N THR A 71 -11.63 0.81 -5.34
CA THR A 71 -10.34 0.29 -4.90
C THR A 71 -10.17 0.36 -3.39
N LEU A 72 -10.60 1.46 -2.76
CA LEU A 72 -10.54 1.56 -1.30
C LEU A 72 -11.45 0.52 -0.65
N TRP A 73 -12.62 0.26 -1.22
CA TRP A 73 -13.50 -0.81 -0.78
C TRP A 73 -12.85 -2.20 -0.93
N ASP A 74 -12.21 -2.47 -2.07
CA ASP A 74 -11.48 -3.72 -2.29
C ASP A 74 -10.37 -3.93 -1.24
N ILE A 75 -9.58 -2.88 -0.98
CA ILE A 75 -8.47 -2.92 -0.02
C ILE A 75 -8.98 -3.18 1.40
N GLU A 76 -9.98 -2.41 1.85
CA GLU A 76 -10.58 -2.57 3.19
C GLU A 76 -11.15 -3.97 3.40
N THR A 77 -11.74 -4.54 2.35
CA THR A 77 -12.44 -5.83 2.46
C THR A 77 -11.47 -7.01 2.42
N HIS A 78 -10.34 -6.90 1.70
CA HIS A 78 -9.53 -8.07 1.35
C HIS A 78 -8.05 -7.98 1.71
N PHE A 79 -7.46 -6.78 1.72
CA PHE A 79 -5.99 -6.64 1.73
C PHE A 79 -5.43 -5.94 2.96
N GLY A 80 -6.24 -5.13 3.65
CA GLY A 80 -5.75 -4.36 4.79
C GLY A 80 -6.77 -3.37 5.33
N THR A 81 -6.28 -2.34 6.02
CA THR A 81 -7.11 -1.28 6.62
C THR A 81 -6.92 0.04 5.90
N VAL A 82 -8.01 0.71 5.61
CA VAL A 82 -8.13 2.05 5.05
C VAL A 82 -8.53 2.99 6.17
N THR A 83 -7.77 4.05 6.38
CA THR A 83 -7.99 5.02 7.47
C THR A 83 -7.55 6.41 7.03
N GLU A 84 -7.58 7.39 7.94
CA GLU A 84 -7.00 8.72 7.73
C GLU A 84 -5.55 8.74 8.21
N SER A 85 -4.67 9.50 7.54
CA SER A 85 -3.25 9.59 7.91
C SER A 85 -3.04 10.02 9.36
N ASP A 86 -3.86 10.94 9.88
CA ASP A 86 -3.80 11.39 11.28
C ASP A 86 -3.98 10.25 12.29
N GLN A 87 -4.85 9.28 11.99
CA GLN A 87 -5.07 8.12 12.86
C GLN A 87 -3.89 7.15 12.86
N ILE A 88 -3.12 7.11 11.77
CA ILE A 88 -1.89 6.34 11.69
C ILE A 88 -0.81 7.02 12.53
N ILE A 89 -0.62 8.33 12.34
CA ILE A 89 0.42 9.11 13.04
C ILE A 89 0.21 9.06 14.55
N ALA A 90 -1.04 9.13 15.02
CA ALA A 90 -1.36 9.04 16.44
C ALA A 90 -0.99 7.69 17.10
N LYS A 91 -0.67 6.66 16.31
CA LYS A 91 -0.33 5.30 16.78
C LYS A 91 1.15 4.92 16.55
N LEU A 92 1.96 5.84 16.04
CA LEU A 92 3.42 5.67 15.88
C LEU A 92 4.15 5.98 17.18
#